data_AF-A0A4S2JGB8-F1
#
_entry.id   AF-A0A4S2JGB8-F1
#
_cell.length_a   1.000
_cell.length_b   1.000
_cell.length_c   1.000
_cell.angle_alpha   90.00
_cell.angle_beta   90.00
_cell.angle_gamma   90.00
#
_symmetry.space_group_name_H-M   'P 1'
#
loop_
_entity.id
_entity.type
_entity.pdbx_description
1 polymer ?
#
loop_
_entity_poly.entity_id
_entity_poly.type
_entity_poly.pdbx_seq_one_letter_code
_entity_poly.pdbx_strand_id
1 'polypeptide(L)'
;MFPTCRVSFTGLKSEGRYAVLMDIVPVDNKRYRYAYHRSCWLEAGKADPPAPARLYLHPDSPFTGEQLRKQVVSFEKVKLTNNDMDKHGQTHLLEP
;
A
#
# COMPACT_ATOMS: atom_id res chain seq x y z
N MET A 1 2.22 5.84 -6.30
CA MET A 1 3.47 5.50 -5.57
C MET A 1 4.60 5.33 -6.57
N PHE A 2 5.86 5.64 -6.21
CA PHE A 2 7.02 5.35 -7.05
C PHE A 2 8.12 4.66 -6.22
N PRO A 3 8.64 3.50 -6.65
CA PRO A 3 8.20 2.73 -7.82
C PRO A 3 6.76 2.20 -7.67
N THR A 4 6.10 1.92 -8.79
CA THR A 4 4.77 1.30 -8.79
C THR A 4 4.87 -0.13 -8.26
N CYS A 5 4.00 -0.49 -7.29
CA CYS A 5 3.89 -1.87 -6.83
C CYS A 5 3.27 -2.75 -7.92
N ARG A 6 4.00 -3.81 -8.31
CA ARG A 6 3.62 -4.75 -9.36
C ARG A 6 3.88 -6.18 -8.86
N VAL A 7 2.89 -7.06 -9.00
CA VAL A 7 2.93 -8.42 -8.43
C VAL A 7 2.53 -9.44 -9.48
N SER A 8 3.23 -10.58 -9.53
CA SER A 8 2.86 -11.76 -10.32
C SER A 8 2.49 -12.91 -9.39
N PHE A 9 1.53 -13.73 -9.79
CA PHE A 9 1.02 -14.82 -8.95
C PHE A 9 1.33 -16.19 -9.58
N THR A 10 1.65 -17.16 -8.73
CA THR A 10 1.91 -18.56 -9.12
C THR A 10 1.16 -19.51 -8.18
N GLY A 11 1.00 -20.78 -8.55
CA GLY A 11 0.38 -21.80 -7.69
C GLY A 11 -1.13 -21.67 -7.46
N LEU A 12 -1.81 -20.75 -8.13
CA LEU A 12 -3.27 -20.57 -8.02
C LEU A 12 -4.03 -21.70 -8.75
N LYS A 13 -5.24 -22.03 -8.28
CA LYS A 13 -6.17 -22.91 -8.99
C LYS A 13 -6.77 -22.14 -10.17
N SER A 14 -6.75 -22.71 -11.39
CA SER A 14 -7.19 -22.00 -12.61
C SER A 14 -8.62 -21.44 -12.48
N GLU A 15 -9.55 -22.28 -12.04
CA GLU A 15 -10.97 -21.94 -11.87
C GLU A 15 -11.28 -21.24 -10.54
N GLY A 16 -10.26 -20.95 -9.72
CA GLY A 16 -10.46 -20.21 -8.47
C GLY A 16 -10.80 -18.75 -8.74
N ARG A 17 -11.68 -18.17 -7.93
CA ARG A 17 -12.04 -16.74 -7.97
C ARG A 17 -11.34 -16.00 -6.82
N TYR A 18 -10.55 -14.99 -7.15
CA TYR A 18 -9.66 -14.30 -6.22
C TYR A 18 -9.93 -12.79 -6.22
N ALA A 19 -10.01 -12.19 -5.04
CA ALA A 19 -9.89 -10.75 -4.88
C ALA A 19 -8.44 -10.41 -4.57
N VAL A 20 -7.92 -9.35 -5.17
CA VAL A 20 -6.56 -8.87 -4.92
C VAL A 20 -6.64 -7.49 -4.29
N LEU A 21 -6.06 -7.34 -3.10
CA LEU A 21 -6.10 -6.11 -2.31
C LEU A 21 -4.68 -5.69 -1.92
N MET A 22 -4.51 -4.39 -1.66
CA MET A 22 -3.30 -3.81 -1.10
C MET A 22 -3.64 -3.04 0.17
N ASP A 23 -2.82 -3.22 1.20
CA ASP A 23 -2.82 -2.44 2.44
C ASP A 23 -1.46 -1.78 2.64
N ILE A 24 -1.42 -0.68 3.37
CA ILE A 24 -0.19 -0.01 3.78
C ILE A 24 -0.21 0.07 5.30
N VAL A 25 0.65 -0.72 5.93
CA VAL A 25 0.75 -0.84 7.37
C VAL A 25 2.03 -0.19 7.90
N PRO A 26 2.00 0.40 9.11
CA PRO A 26 3.20 0.95 9.72
C PRO A 26 4.23 -0.16 9.98
N VAL A 27 5.51 0.13 9.69
CA VAL A 27 6.62 -0.80 9.96
C VAL A 27 6.93 -0.86 11.46
N ASP A 28 6.83 0.28 12.14
CA ASP A 28 7.02 0.41 13.59
C ASP A 28 6.17 1.56 14.15
N ASN A 29 6.30 1.80 15.46
CA ASN A 29 5.59 2.86 16.19
C ASN A 29 6.52 4.06 16.47
N LYS A 30 7.36 4.45 15.51
CA LYS A 30 8.34 5.53 15.66
C LYS A 30 8.13 6.64 14.63
N ARG A 31 8.34 7.87 15.07
CA ARG A 31 8.45 9.04 14.18
C ARG A 31 9.92 9.25 13.83
N TYR A 32 10.19 9.49 12.56
CA TYR A 32 11.55 9.64 12.05
C TYR A 32 11.83 11.07 11.57
N ARG A 33 13.05 11.55 11.82
CA ARG A 33 13.56 12.82 11.30
C ARG A 33 14.84 12.58 10.52
N TYR A 34 14.95 13.21 9.35
CA TYR A 34 16.18 13.14 8.55
C TYR A 34 17.23 14.14 9.05
N ALA A 35 18.43 13.65 9.35
CA ALA A 35 19.57 14.44 9.79
C ALA A 35 20.51 14.72 8.61
N TYR A 36 20.32 15.86 7.93
CA TYR A 36 21.07 16.23 6.72
C TYR A 36 22.60 16.16 6.87
N HIS A 37 23.14 16.65 7.98
CA HIS A 37 24.59 16.68 8.25
C HIS A 37 25.23 15.29 8.41
N ARG A 38 24.42 14.24 8.66
CA ARG A 38 24.87 12.85 8.77
C ARG A 38 24.33 11.96 7.66
N SER A 39 23.51 12.52 6.76
CA SER A 39 22.80 11.80 5.72
C SER A 39 22.10 10.53 6.22
N CYS A 40 21.43 10.61 7.38
CA CYS A 40 20.78 9.46 8.01
C CYS A 40 19.43 9.80 8.64
N TRP A 41 18.61 8.76 8.85
CA TRP A 41 17.35 8.84 9.59
C TRP A 41 17.60 8.62 11.09
N LEU A 42 17.01 9.46 11.92
CA LEU A 42 17.04 9.35 13.38
C LEU A 42 15.63 9.20 13.93
N GLU A 43 15.50 8.44 15.01
CA GLU A 43 14.27 8.38 15.79
C GLU A 43 14.04 9.74 16.47
N ALA A 44 12.85 10.32 16.26
CA ALA A 44 12.45 11.62 16.79
C ALA A 44 11.36 11.50 17.87
N GLY A 45 10.82 10.31 18.10
CA GLY A 45 9.81 10.03 19.11
C GLY A 45 8.87 8.90 18.71
N LYS A 46 7.72 8.84 19.40
CA LYS A 46 6.62 7.91 19.11
C LYS A 46 5.85 8.36 17.86
N ALA A 47 5.37 7.41 17.06
CA ALA A 47 4.52 7.71 15.91
C ALA A 47 3.16 8.28 16.35
N ASP A 48 2.51 9.02 15.46
CA ASP A 48 1.14 9.47 15.62
C ASP A 48 0.16 8.28 15.58
N PRO A 49 -1.05 8.41 16.15
CA PRO A 49 -2.06 7.36 16.08
C PRO A 49 -2.33 6.95 14.62
N PRO A 50 -2.43 5.64 14.31
CA PRO A 50 -2.62 5.20 12.94
C PRO A 50 -3.94 5.72 12.37
N ALA A 51 -3.91 6.14 11.11
CA ALA A 51 -5.11 6.45 10.36
C ALA A 51 -5.99 5.19 10.27
N PRO A 52 -7.32 5.33 10.11
CA PRO A 52 -8.19 4.19 9.88
C PRO A 52 -7.68 3.35 8.70
N ALA A 53 -7.57 2.04 8.90
CA ALA A 53 -7.08 1.14 7.85
C ALA A 53 -7.95 1.25 6.60
N ARG A 54 -7.31 1.46 5.45
CA ARG A 54 -8.00 1.53 4.15
C ARG A 54 -7.39 0.54 3.18
N LEU A 55 -8.12 -0.56 2.97
CA LEU A 55 -7.78 -1.55 1.96
C LEU A 55 -8.11 -1.01 0.56
N TYR A 56 -7.13 -1.05 -0.33
CA TYR A 56 -7.35 -0.81 -1.74
C TYR A 56 -7.66 -2.14 -2.45
N LEU A 57 -8.92 -2.34 -2.83
CA LEU A 57 -9.30 -3.44 -3.72
C LEU A 57 -8.88 -3.11 -5.15
N HIS A 58 -8.13 -4.00 -5.80
CA HIS A 58 -7.77 -3.80 -7.19
C HIS A 58 -9.05 -3.72 -8.05
N PRO A 59 -9.20 -2.71 -8.93
CA PRO A 59 -10.47 -2.44 -9.63
C PRO A 59 -10.94 -3.59 -10.53
N ASP A 60 -10.00 -4.35 -11.08
CA ASP A 60 -10.33 -5.51 -11.92
C ASP A 60 -10.64 -6.79 -11.12
N SER A 61 -10.65 -6.70 -9.78
CA SER A 61 -11.12 -7.81 -8.95
C SER A 61 -12.63 -8.01 -9.12
N PRO A 62 -13.13 -9.25 -9.04
CA PRO A 62 -12.37 -10.48 -8.82
C PRO A 62 -11.78 -11.06 -10.11
N PHE A 63 -10.63 -11.72 -9.97
CA PHE A 63 -9.93 -12.42 -11.04
C PHE A 63 -10.14 -13.93 -10.97
N THR A 64 -9.96 -14.62 -12.10
CA THR A 64 -9.69 -16.05 -12.10
C THR A 64 -8.21 -16.32 -11.80
N GLY A 65 -7.89 -17.52 -11.31
CA GLY A 65 -6.51 -17.92 -11.11
C GLY A 65 -5.73 -17.96 -12.42
N GLU A 66 -6.38 -18.29 -13.54
CA GLU A 66 -5.76 -18.23 -14.86
C GLU A 66 -5.36 -16.80 -15.26
N GLN A 67 -6.23 -15.81 -15.05
CA GLN A 67 -5.92 -14.40 -15.33
C GLN A 67 -4.70 -13.94 -14.52
N LEU A 68 -4.68 -14.23 -13.22
CA LEU A 68 -3.59 -13.81 -12.32
C LEU A 68 -2.23 -14.44 -12.66
N ARG A 69 -2.21 -15.68 -13.18
CA ARG A 69 -0.95 -16.33 -13.60
C ARG A 69 -0.40 -15.78 -14.91
N LYS A 70 -1.25 -15.20 -15.77
CA LYS A 70 -0.86 -14.73 -17.12
C LYS A 70 -0.40 -13.28 -17.16
N GLN A 71 -0.60 -12.52 -16.09
CA GLN A 71 -0.34 -11.08 -16.09
C GLN A 71 0.35 -10.61 -14.82
N VAL A 72 0.99 -9.45 -14.93
CA VAL A 72 1.46 -8.68 -13.78
C VAL A 72 0.32 -7.76 -13.34
N VAL A 73 -0.12 -7.87 -12.09
CA VAL A 73 -1.11 -6.96 -11.50
C VAL A 73 -0.40 -5.69 -11.04
N SER A 74 -0.91 -4.52 -11.42
CA SER A 74 -0.28 -3.21 -11.19
C SER A 74 -1.16 -2.33 -10.30
N PHE A 75 -0.60 -1.81 -9.21
CA PHE A 75 -1.27 -0.87 -8.31
C PHE A 75 -0.96 0.60 -8.64
N GLU A 76 -0.80 0.94 -9.92
CA GLU A 76 -0.45 2.30 -10.37
C GLU A 76 -1.50 3.35 -10.03
N LYS A 77 -2.77 2.94 -9.93
CA LYS A 77 -3.90 3.82 -9.59
C LYS A 77 -4.00 4.12 -8.09
N VAL A 78 -3.18 3.47 -7.26
CA VAL A 78 -3.14 3.74 -5.81
C VAL A 78 -2.54 5.12 -5.55
N LYS A 79 -3.30 5.93 -4.82
CA LYS A 79 -2.92 7.26 -4.35
C LYS A 79 -2.71 7.23 -2.85
N LEU A 80 -1.70 7.98 -2.42
CA LEU A 80 -1.37 8.21 -1.03
C LEU A 80 -1.80 9.62 -0.64
N THR A 81 -2.40 9.78 0.54
CA THR A 81 -2.84 11.08 1.05
C THR A 81 -2.49 11.22 2.53
N ASN A 82 -2.12 12.41 2.97
CA ASN A 82 -2.03 12.77 4.39
C ASN A 82 -3.26 13.58 4.87
N ASN A 83 -4.26 13.78 4.01
CA ASN A 83 -5.47 14.51 4.38
C ASN A 83 -6.46 13.58 5.07
N ASP A 84 -6.59 13.71 6.40
CA ASP A 84 -7.52 12.92 7.23
C ASP A 84 -8.99 13.05 6.83
N MET A 85 -9.37 14.14 6.13
CA MET A 85 -10.73 14.35 5.63
C MET A 85 -10.95 13.84 4.20
N ASP A 86 -10.04 13.02 3.65
CA ASP A 86 -10.21 12.52 2.29
C ASP A 86 -11.49 11.68 2.12
N LYS A 87 -12.31 12.11 1.16
CA LYS A 87 -13.57 11.47 0.75
C LYS A 87 -13.41 10.62 -0.51
N HIS A 88 -12.24 10.63 -1.15
CA HIS A 88 -11.99 9.93 -2.41
C HIS A 88 -11.51 8.49 -2.21
N GLY A 89 -11.40 8.02 -0.96
CA GLY A 89 -11.00 6.66 -0.64
C GLY A 89 -9.53 6.37 -0.94
N GLN A 90 -8.68 7.41 -0.95
CA GLN A 90 -7.24 7.24 -1.14
C GLN A 90 -6.63 6.56 0.09
N THR A 91 -5.50 5.86 -0.10
CA THR A 91 -4.82 5.21 1.02
C THR A 91 -4.12 6.28 1.86
N HIS A 92 -4.41 6.34 3.16
CA HIS A 92 -3.86 7.36 4.04
C HIS A 92 -2.44 6.98 4.48
N LEU A 93 -1.55 7.97 4.45
CA LEU A 93 -0.29 7.96 5.16
C LEU A 93 -0.36 8.98 6.29
N LEU A 94 0.21 8.61 7.44
CA LEU A 94 0.36 9.54 8.55
C LEU A 94 1.28 10.70 8.16
N GLU A 95 1.03 11.87 8.74
CA GLU A 95 1.94 13.01 8.61
C GLU A 95 3.30 12.71 9.26
N PRO A 96 4.41 13.21 8.70
CA PRO A 96 5.74 13.11 9.29
C PRO A 96 5.97 14.04 10.49
#